data_AF-A0A0Q8TDE5-F1
#
_entry.id   AF-A0A0Q8TDE5-F1
#
_cell.length_a   1.000
_cell.length_b   1.000
_cell.length_c   1.000
_cell.angle_alpha   90.00
_cell.angle_beta   90.00
_cell.angle_gamma   90.00
#
_symmetry.space_group_name_H-M   'P 1'
#
loop_
_entity.id
_entity.type
_entity.pdbx_description
1 polymer ?
#
loop_
_entity_poly.entity_id
_entity_poly.type
_entity_poly.pdbx_seq_one_letter_code
_entity_poly.pdbx_strand_id
1 'polypeptide(L)' 'FGAQADEADASQFATKFETSRTRVEVMADAATVAKTRSTEPAGSRVVSYQSTADRAAVQAQAADAVRMGKISSGELGSM' A
#
# COMPACT_ATOMS: atom_id res chain seq x y z
N PHE A 1 -48.20 -8.30 43.59
CA PHE A 1 -47.37 -9.09 42.67
C PHE A 1 -46.16 -8.26 42.27
N GLY A 2 -45.03 -8.47 42.93
CA GLY A 2 -43.77 -7.84 42.55
C GLY A 2 -42.89 -8.91 41.92
N ALA A 3 -42.59 -8.80 40.63
CA ALA A 3 -41.60 -9.62 39.98
C ALA A 3 -40.24 -8.99 40.26
N GLN A 4 -39.44 -9.62 41.12
CA GLN A 4 -38.04 -9.31 41.29
C GLN A 4 -37.36 -9.78 39.99
N ALA A 5 -36.78 -8.86 39.23
CA ALA A 5 -35.98 -9.21 38.06
C ALA A 5 -34.76 -9.98 38.57
N ASP A 6 -34.72 -11.28 38.31
CA ASP A 6 -33.55 -12.11 38.55
C ASP A 6 -32.38 -11.49 37.78
N GLU A 7 -31.28 -11.21 38.47
CA GLU A 7 -30.11 -10.59 37.86
C GLU A 7 -29.54 -11.58 36.85
N ALA A 8 -29.62 -11.24 35.56
CA ALA A 8 -29.03 -12.06 34.50
C ALA A 8 -27.53 -12.21 34.77
N ASP A 9 -27.12 -13.38 35.25
CA ASP A 9 -25.74 -13.70 35.55
C ASP A 9 -24.87 -13.58 34.28
N ALA A 10 -24.21 -12.43 34.14
CA ALA A 10 -23.37 -12.11 33.01
C ALA A 10 -22.09 -12.98 32.96
N SER A 11 -21.83 -13.82 33.97
CA SER A 11 -20.71 -14.76 33.96
C SER A 11 -20.80 -15.79 32.83
N GLN A 12 -22.00 -15.99 32.25
CA GLN A 12 -22.27 -16.89 31.12
C GLN A 12 -21.72 -16.35 29.77
N PHE A 13 -21.52 -15.03 29.63
CA PHE A 13 -21.14 -14.40 28.34
C PHE A 13 -19.66 -14.04 28.24
N ALA A 14 -18.86 -14.34 29.26
CA ALA A 14 -17.42 -14.14 29.18
C ALA A 14 -16.79 -15.22 28.29
N THR A 15 -16.48 -14.87 27.04
CA THR A 15 -15.65 -15.71 26.16
C THR A 15 -14.27 -15.90 26.80
N LYS A 16 -14.07 -17.03 27.50
CA LYS A 16 -12.77 -17.39 28.07
C LYS A 16 -11.93 -18.04 26.99
N PHE A 17 -10.92 -17.31 26.51
CA PHE A 17 -9.89 -17.88 25.64
C PHE A 17 -8.80 -18.50 26.52
N GLU A 18 -8.83 -19.81 26.70
CA GLU A 18 -7.70 -20.54 27.26
C GLU A 18 -6.63 -20.66 26.17
N THR A 19 -5.55 -19.89 26.30
CA THR A 19 -4.38 -20.00 25.42
C THR A 19 -3.14 -20.25 26.27
N SER A 20 -2.34 -21.25 25.89
CA SER A 20 -1.10 -21.63 26.57
C SER A 20 0.09 -21.40 25.63
N ARG A 21 0.54 -20.15 25.53
CA ARG A 21 1.83 -19.84 24.88
C ARG A 21 2.89 -19.60 25.95
N THR A 22 4.02 -20.25 25.78
CA THR A 22 5.20 -20.04 26.61
C THR A 22 5.82 -18.68 26.32
N ARG A 23 6.54 -18.09 27.30
CA ARG A 23 7.23 -16.80 27.12
C ARG A 23 8.19 -16.82 25.93
N VAL A 24 8.82 -17.96 25.65
CA VAL A 24 9.76 -18.13 24.53
C VAL A 24 9.04 -17.97 23.19
N GLU A 25 7.86 -18.58 23.04
CA GLU A 25 7.06 -18.47 21.81
C GLU A 25 6.59 -17.05 21.57
N VAL A 26 6.15 -16.34 22.62
CA VAL A 26 5.75 -14.92 22.50
C VAL A 26 6.91 -14.04 22.04
N MET A 27 8.12 -14.29 22.52
CA MET A 27 9.30 -13.53 22.10
C MET A 27 9.72 -13.85 20.67
N ALA A 28 9.60 -15.11 20.24
CA ALA A 28 9.86 -15.51 18.86
C ALA A 28 8.84 -14.88 17.87
N ASP A 29 7.56 -14.85 18.25
CA ASP A 29 6.51 -14.19 17.47
C ASP A 29 6.76 -12.68 17.36
N ALA A 30 7.10 -12.02 18.48
CA ALA A 30 7.39 -10.59 18.51
C ALA A 30 8.62 -10.23 17.65
N ALA A 31 9.68 -11.05 17.70
CA ALA A 31 10.86 -10.88 16.87
C ALA A 31 10.53 -11.04 15.38
N THR A 32 9.66 -11.98 15.03
CA THR A 32 9.21 -12.22 13.66
C THR A 32 8.42 -11.03 13.12
N VAL A 33 7.45 -10.51 13.89
CA VAL A 33 6.65 -9.33 13.51
C VAL A 33 7.52 -8.08 13.36
N ALA A 34 8.47 -7.86 14.27
CA ALA A 34 9.40 -6.74 14.19
C ALA A 34 10.26 -6.80 12.91
N LYS A 35 10.64 -8.00 12.47
CA LYS A 35 11.43 -8.22 11.25
C LYS A 35 10.61 -8.05 9.96
N THR A 36 9.34 -8.42 9.97
CA THR A 36 8.54 -8.51 8.73
C THR A 36 7.58 -7.34 8.52
N ARG A 37 7.29 -6.53 9.54
CA ARG A 37 6.38 -5.39 9.38
C ARG A 37 7.04 -4.25 8.61
N SER A 38 6.32 -3.71 7.63
CA SER A 38 6.65 -2.40 7.05
C SER A 38 6.28 -1.31 8.04
N THR A 39 7.22 -0.42 8.37
CA THR A 39 6.94 0.81 9.14
C THR A 39 6.48 1.97 8.25
N GLU A 40 6.61 1.82 6.94
CA GLU A 40 6.21 2.84 5.97
C GLU A 40 4.71 2.73 5.68
N PRO A 41 3.94 3.84 5.72
CA PRO A 41 2.54 3.86 5.33
C PRO A 41 2.36 3.35 3.91
N ALA A 42 1.29 2.59 3.67
CA ALA A 42 0.95 2.13 2.33
C ALA A 42 0.80 3.35 1.39
N GLY A 43 1.50 3.30 0.24
CA GLY A 43 1.48 4.40 -0.73
C GLY A 43 2.39 5.60 -0.40
N SER A 44 3.20 5.57 0.67
CA SER A 44 4.14 6.65 0.99
C SER A 44 5.33 6.76 0.02
N ARG A 45 5.61 5.72 -0.75
CA ARG A 45 6.66 5.73 -1.78
C ARG A 45 6.14 6.39 -3.05
N VAL A 46 6.64 7.57 -3.37
CA VAL A 46 6.46 8.19 -4.69
C VAL A 46 7.37 7.49 -5.69
N VAL A 47 6.79 6.80 -6.67
CA VAL A 47 7.54 6.24 -7.79
C VAL A 47 7.85 7.39 -8.76
N SER A 48 9.12 7.79 -8.87
CA SER A 48 9.56 8.69 -9.93
C SER A 48 9.85 7.88 -11.19
N TYR A 49 9.20 8.24 -12.30
CA TYR A 49 9.52 7.68 -13.61
C TYR A 49 10.65 8.49 -14.24
N GLN A 50 11.81 7.86 -14.42
CA GLN A 50 12.93 8.42 -15.16
C GLN A 50 13.03 7.72 -16.50
N SER A 51 12.89 8.48 -17.60
CA SER A 51 13.13 7.94 -18.94
C SER A 51 14.61 7.58 -19.09
N THR A 52 14.89 6.39 -19.61
CA THR A 52 16.24 5.93 -19.97
C THR A 52 16.58 6.18 -21.44
N ALA A 53 15.67 6.79 -22.21
CA ALA A 53 15.87 7.07 -23.61
C ALA A 53 16.97 8.13 -23.82
N ASP A 54 17.83 7.91 -24.82
CA ASP A 54 18.82 8.91 -25.23
C ASP A 54 18.10 10.14 -25.82
N ARG A 55 18.38 11.30 -25.24
CA ARG A 55 17.81 12.57 -25.66
C ARG A 55 18.14 12.91 -27.11
N ALA A 56 19.36 12.62 -27.57
CA ALA A 56 19.76 12.91 -28.94
C ALA A 56 18.98 12.06 -29.93
N ALA A 57 18.78 10.78 -29.64
CA ALA A 57 17.98 9.87 -30.44
C ALA A 57 16.51 10.31 -30.52
N VAL A 58 15.92 10.70 -29.39
CA VAL A 58 14.53 11.19 -29.32
C VAL A 58 14.36 12.48 -30.15
N GLN A 59 15.32 13.41 -30.08
CA GLN A 59 15.28 14.64 -30.87
C GLN A 59 15.40 14.37 -32.38
N ALA A 60 16.29 13.47 -32.78
CA ALA A 60 16.43 13.06 -34.18
C ALA A 60 15.13 12.44 -34.70
N GLN A 61 14.54 11.51 -33.94
CA GLN A 61 13.27 10.88 -34.29
C GLN A 61 12.13 11.91 -34.40
N ALA A 62 12.07 12.89 -33.50
CA ALA A 62 11.08 13.96 -33.54
C ALA A 62 11.25 14.83 -34.80
N ALA A 63 12.48 15.20 -35.16
CA ALA A 63 12.76 15.98 -36.36
C ALA A 63 12.35 15.22 -37.64
N ASP A 64 12.61 13.92 -37.70
CA ASP A 64 12.16 13.08 -38.82
C ASP A 64 10.64 12.96 -38.88
N ALA A 65 9.97 12.81 -37.73
CA ALA A 65 8.52 12.76 -37.64
C ALA A 65 7.86 14.06 -38.13
N VAL A 66 8.42 15.23 -37.79
CA VAL A 66 7.97 16.53 -38.32
C VAL A 66 8.16 16.57 -39.84
N ARG A 67 9.34 16.18 -40.35
CA ARG A 67 9.64 16.18 -41.79
C ARG A 67 8.70 15.27 -42.59
N MET A 68 8.32 14.14 -42.00
CA MET A 68 7.38 13.19 -42.58
C MET A 68 5.91 13.60 -42.41
N GLY A 69 5.62 14.74 -41.75
CA GLY A 69 4.26 15.20 -41.47
C GLY A 69 3.50 14.31 -40.49
N LYS A 70 4.19 13.49 -39.69
CA LYS A 70 3.57 12.60 -38.69
C LYS A 70 3.11 13.34 -37.44
N ILE A 71 3.75 14.47 -37.14
CA ILE A 71 3.45 15.34 -36.01
C ILE A 71 3.51 16.79 -36.47
N SER A 72 2.76 17.67 -35.80
CA SER A 72 2.78 19.10 -36.09
C SER A 72 4.06 19.76 -35.57
N SER A 73 4.37 20.95 -36.09
CA SER A 73 5.56 21.73 -35.75
C SER A 73 5.20 23.08 -35.13
N GLY A 74 5.98 23.54 -34.15
CA GLY A 74 5.82 24.86 -33.53
C GLY A 74 4.59 24.96 -32.61
N GLU A 75 4.07 26.17 -32.44
CA GLU A 75 2.88 26.48 -31.60
C GLU A 75 1.58 25.85 -32.13
N LEU A 76 1.60 25.34 -33.36
CA LEU A 76 0.49 24.64 -33.99
C LEU A 76 0.38 23.23 -33.40
N GLY A 77 0.12 23.12 -32.10
CA GLY A 77 -0.35 21.86 -31.52
C GLY A 77 -1.65 21.48 -32.22
N SER A 78 -1.75 20.24 -32.74
CA SER A 78 -2.98 19.76 -33.38
C SER A 78 -4.16 20.01 -32.43
N MET A 79 -5.12 20.84 -32.87
CA MET A 79 -6.46 20.85 -32.31
C MET A 79 -7.18 19.57 -32.66
#